data_AF-S2DV30-F1
#
_entry.id   AF-S2DV30-F1
#
_cell.length_a   1.000
_cell.length_b   1.000
_cell.length_c   1.000
_cell.angle_alpha   90.00
_cell.angle_beta   90.00
_cell.angle_gamma   90.00
#
_symmetry.space_group_name_H-M   'P 1'
#
loop_
_entity.id
_entity.type
_entity.pdbx_description
1 polymer ?
#
loop_
_entity_poly.entity_id
_entity_poly.type
_entity_poly.pdbx_seq_one_letter_code
_entity_poly.pdbx_strand_id
1 'polypeptide(L)'
;MESSSSFFCVILLQNYPVQGIFWLLFLHYFSGSSKEGILFGFYHFIIGLSLILLLILRPKFGKRSKTQINLISITLFVVLVLELAGAYTASQKINNTLLYNIGWIYLESFLLIAYFYSLEQSLVWRKRTVQLTGLLFIWAVLNSLLFEPISGALQYYSLFPFGVLLIVLSCRLIRQILTLRIDPEKKLIYIPHFWIGFVVLFFYLEALLLFGAYQLYPEFVVKNVNIMFNLNKLMASLMYLVFGFAFILPNLRSPMTKRGSIPLYF
;
A
#
# COMPACT_ATOMS: atom_id res chain seq x y z
N MET A 1 -26.60 37.06 10.53
CA MET A 1 -26.59 36.65 9.11
C MET A 1 -26.02 35.24 9.05
N GLU A 2 -26.82 34.30 9.54
CA GLU A 2 -26.68 32.87 9.31
C GLU A 2 -27.77 32.52 8.30
N SER A 3 -27.44 31.74 7.26
CA SER A 3 -28.37 30.92 6.45
C SER A 3 -27.85 30.79 5.02
N SER A 4 -26.92 29.84 4.79
CA SER A 4 -26.79 29.17 3.47
C SER A 4 -26.11 27.80 3.53
N SER A 5 -25.84 27.24 4.72
CA SER A 5 -25.16 25.94 4.90
C SER A 5 -26.12 24.74 4.97
N SER A 6 -27.43 24.95 4.99
CA SER A 6 -28.41 23.90 5.30
C SER A 6 -29.13 23.29 4.08
N PHE A 7 -28.96 23.83 2.87
CA PHE A 7 -29.79 23.42 1.72
C PHE A 7 -29.15 22.38 0.79
N PHE A 8 -27.85 22.10 0.92
CA PHE A 8 -27.20 21.00 0.20
C PHE A 8 -27.26 19.66 0.96
N CYS A 9 -27.97 19.64 2.10
CA CYS A 9 -27.93 18.57 3.10
C CYS A 9 -29.00 17.48 2.91
N VAL A 10 -29.99 17.66 2.02
CA VAL A 10 -31.20 16.80 2.01
C VAL A 10 -31.22 15.70 0.94
N ILE A 11 -30.42 15.79 -0.12
CA ILE A 11 -30.54 14.83 -1.25
C ILE A 11 -29.65 13.58 -1.11
N LEU A 12 -28.64 13.58 -0.24
CA LEU A 12 -27.73 12.42 -0.04
C LEU A 12 -28.13 11.48 1.10
N LEU A 13 -29.14 11.84 1.90
CA LEU A 13 -29.58 11.06 3.06
C LEU A 13 -30.65 10.01 2.75
N GLN A 14 -31.21 9.97 1.54
CA GLN A 14 -32.39 9.14 1.27
C GLN A 14 -32.11 7.68 0.92
N ASN A 15 -30.86 7.24 0.70
CA ASN A 15 -30.61 5.82 0.39
C ASN A 15 -29.54 5.11 1.25
N TYR A 16 -28.57 5.79 1.86
CA TYR A 16 -27.58 5.16 2.76
C TYR A 16 -27.04 6.14 3.82
N PRO A 17 -27.63 6.22 5.03
CA PRO A 17 -27.25 7.22 6.04
C PRO A 17 -25.79 7.11 6.53
N VAL A 18 -25.16 5.95 6.36
CA VAL A 18 -23.76 5.70 6.73
C VAL A 18 -22.76 6.28 5.72
N GLN A 19 -23.14 6.35 4.44
CA GLN A 19 -22.25 6.82 3.37
C GLN A 19 -22.15 8.35 3.30
N GLY A 20 -23.18 9.09 3.74
CA GLY A 20 -23.12 10.55 3.86
C GLY A 20 -22.21 11.03 5.00
N ILE A 21 -22.08 10.24 6.06
CA ILE A 21 -21.21 10.53 7.22
C ILE A 21 -19.75 10.31 6.85
N PHE A 22 -19.44 9.32 6.00
CA PHE A 22 -18.13 9.13 5.39
C PHE A 22 -17.64 10.41 4.70
N TRP A 23 -18.50 11.05 3.90
CA TRP A 23 -18.17 12.27 3.16
C TRP A 23 -17.76 13.43 4.07
N LEU A 24 -18.52 13.66 5.14
CA LEU A 24 -18.24 14.75 6.07
C LEU A 24 -16.96 14.51 6.87
N LEU A 25 -16.67 13.26 7.26
CA LEU A 25 -15.46 12.93 8.03
C LEU A 25 -14.21 12.84 7.15
N PHE A 26 -14.34 12.31 5.94
CA PHE A 26 -13.26 12.27 4.96
C PHE A 26 -12.85 13.68 4.52
N LEU A 27 -13.83 14.57 4.26
CA LEU A 27 -13.55 15.98 4.00
C LEU A 27 -13.03 16.70 5.25
N HIS A 28 -13.56 16.45 6.44
CA HIS A 28 -13.11 17.13 7.66
C HIS A 28 -11.69 16.72 8.08
N TYR A 29 -11.33 15.44 7.95
CA TYR A 29 -10.01 14.89 8.28
C TYR A 29 -8.92 15.28 7.27
N PHE A 30 -9.27 15.54 6.00
CA PHE A 30 -8.36 16.13 5.02
C PHE A 30 -8.40 17.68 4.99
N SER A 31 -9.37 18.31 5.64
CA SER A 31 -9.52 19.77 5.71
C SER A 31 -8.63 20.45 6.76
N GLY A 32 -7.74 19.70 7.43
CA GLY A 32 -6.58 20.25 8.13
C GLY A 32 -6.90 21.07 9.37
N SER A 33 -6.90 20.41 10.53
CA SER A 33 -6.47 21.09 11.76
C SER A 33 -4.95 21.36 11.70
N SER A 34 -4.47 22.45 12.30
CA SER A 34 -3.06 22.87 12.24
C SER A 34 -2.04 21.82 12.73
N LYS A 35 -2.48 20.87 13.58
CA LYS A 35 -1.66 19.72 14.02
C LYS A 35 -1.65 18.56 13.02
N GLU A 36 -2.69 18.41 12.21
CA GLU A 36 -2.82 17.34 11.21
C GLU A 36 -1.96 17.63 9.96
N GLY A 37 -1.71 18.91 9.66
CA GLY A 37 -0.80 19.31 8.58
C GLY A 37 0.65 18.81 8.75
N ILE A 38 1.13 18.70 9.99
CA ILE A 38 2.50 18.22 10.29
C ILE A 38 2.63 16.72 9.98
N LEU A 39 1.66 15.91 10.45
CA LEU A 39 1.60 14.47 10.17
C LEU A 39 1.40 14.20 8.67
N PHE A 40 0.58 15.03 8.01
CA PHE A 40 0.35 14.96 6.58
C PHE A 40 1.63 15.21 5.77
N GLY A 41 2.37 16.28 6.10
CA GLY A 41 3.65 16.58 5.47
C GLY A 41 4.70 15.48 5.73
N PHE A 42 4.70 14.91 6.93
CA PHE A 42 5.63 13.84 7.31
C PHE A 42 5.43 12.55 6.50
N TYR A 43 4.18 12.15 6.28
CA TYR A 43 3.84 10.97 5.47
C TYR A 43 4.33 11.10 4.02
N HIS A 44 4.04 12.23 3.36
CA HIS A 44 4.50 12.50 1.99
C HIS A 44 6.02 12.59 1.92
N PHE A 45 6.64 13.22 2.92
CA PHE A 45 8.09 13.31 3.04
C PHE A 45 8.73 11.91 3.12
N ILE A 46 8.17 10.98 3.89
CA ILE A 46 8.67 9.60 3.98
C ILE A 46 8.61 8.90 2.63
N ILE A 47 7.49 9.00 1.91
CA ILE A 47 7.35 8.36 0.59
C ILE A 47 8.37 8.95 -0.39
N GLY A 48 8.47 10.28 -0.45
CA GLY A 48 9.42 10.99 -1.30
C GLY A 48 10.89 10.64 -0.97
N LEU A 49 11.26 10.64 0.31
CA LEU A 49 12.58 10.24 0.77
C LEU A 49 12.91 8.80 0.35
N SER A 50 11.98 7.88 0.56
CA SER A 50 12.15 6.46 0.23
C SER A 50 12.34 6.23 -1.27
N LEU A 51 11.60 6.98 -2.10
CA LEU A 51 11.75 6.96 -3.55
C LEU A 51 13.12 7.49 -3.98
N ILE A 52 13.55 8.64 -3.46
CA ILE A 52 14.85 9.23 -3.77
C ILE A 52 15.99 8.28 -3.39
N LEU A 53 15.92 7.69 -2.19
CA LEU A 53 16.91 6.72 -1.71
C LEU A 53 17.05 5.53 -2.68
N LEU A 54 15.93 4.95 -3.13
CA LEU A 54 15.98 3.85 -4.10
C LEU A 54 16.53 4.27 -5.45
N LEU A 55 16.16 5.45 -5.95
CA LEU A 55 16.67 5.95 -7.24
C LEU A 55 18.18 6.15 -7.22
N ILE A 56 18.73 6.64 -6.11
CA ILE A 56 20.19 6.80 -5.92
C ILE A 56 20.90 5.44 -5.86
N LEU A 57 20.28 4.44 -5.23
CA LEU A 57 20.86 3.11 -5.06
C LEU A 57 20.74 2.23 -6.30
N ARG A 58 19.75 2.48 -7.15
CA ARG A 58 19.43 1.73 -8.37
C ARG A 58 20.63 1.36 -9.26
N PRO A 59 21.62 2.24 -9.51
CA PRO A 59 22.76 1.90 -10.38
C PRO A 59 23.69 0.83 -9.81
N LYS A 60 23.65 0.59 -8.49
CA LYS A 60 24.59 -0.30 -7.79
C LYS A 60 24.19 -1.78 -7.83
N PHE A 61 23.01 -2.12 -8.37
CA PHE A 61 22.45 -3.47 -8.33
C PHE A 61 22.44 -4.18 -9.68
N GLY A 62 22.70 -5.49 -9.68
CA GLY A 62 22.66 -6.36 -10.87
C GLY A 62 21.24 -6.54 -11.45
N LYS A 63 21.15 -7.15 -12.65
CA LYS A 63 19.91 -7.22 -13.45
C LYS A 63 18.69 -7.79 -12.69
N ARG A 64 18.84 -8.87 -11.90
CA ARG A 64 17.72 -9.47 -11.16
C ARG A 64 17.23 -8.54 -10.06
N SER A 65 18.13 -8.14 -9.16
CA SER A 65 17.85 -7.15 -8.10
C SER A 65 17.28 -5.83 -8.63
N LYS A 66 17.64 -5.45 -9.86
CA LYS A 66 17.12 -4.24 -10.52
C LYS A 66 15.62 -4.34 -10.83
N THR A 67 15.09 -5.53 -11.14
CA THR A 67 13.65 -5.72 -11.33
C THR A 67 12.88 -5.49 -10.03
N GLN A 68 13.34 -6.07 -8.91
CA GLN A 68 12.69 -5.85 -7.61
C GLN A 68 12.74 -4.39 -7.18
N ILE A 69 13.91 -3.74 -7.33
CA ILE A 69 14.07 -2.31 -7.02
C ILE A 69 13.14 -1.48 -7.90
N ASN A 70 13.08 -1.75 -9.21
CA ASN A 70 12.19 -1.02 -10.11
C ASN A 70 10.71 -1.17 -9.70
N LEU A 71 10.26 -2.37 -9.33
CA LEU A 71 8.87 -2.59 -8.91
C LEU A 71 8.55 -1.79 -7.64
N ILE A 72 9.43 -1.80 -6.65
CA ILE A 72 9.25 -1.00 -5.44
C ILE A 72 9.32 0.50 -5.74
N SER A 73 10.26 0.95 -6.59
CA SER A 73 10.34 2.36 -7.00
C SER A 73 9.08 2.81 -7.74
N ILE A 74 8.53 1.98 -8.63
CA ILE A 74 7.26 2.26 -9.32
C ILE A 74 6.12 2.32 -8.31
N THR A 75 6.08 1.40 -7.34
CA THR A 75 5.07 1.41 -6.26
C THR A 75 5.12 2.73 -5.49
N LEU A 76 6.29 3.14 -5.00
CA LEU A 76 6.45 4.40 -4.27
C LEU A 76 6.10 5.62 -5.12
N PHE A 77 6.48 5.61 -6.41
CA PHE A 77 6.14 6.70 -7.33
C PHE A 77 4.63 6.81 -7.53
N VAL A 78 3.96 5.68 -7.79
CA VAL A 78 2.51 5.61 -7.94
C VAL A 78 1.81 6.09 -6.68
N VAL A 79 2.19 5.59 -5.51
CA VAL A 79 1.63 6.02 -4.23
C VAL A 79 1.83 7.52 -4.01
N LEU A 80 3.03 8.05 -4.25
CA LEU A 80 3.29 9.47 -4.10
C LEU A 80 2.38 10.32 -5.00
N VAL A 81 2.21 9.93 -6.26
CA VAL A 81 1.32 10.62 -7.20
C VAL A 81 -0.14 10.53 -6.75
N LEU A 82 -0.59 9.36 -6.31
CA LEU A 82 -1.95 9.15 -5.82
C LEU A 82 -2.24 9.99 -4.57
N GLU A 83 -1.31 10.03 -3.62
CA GLU A 83 -1.46 10.81 -2.39
C GLU A 83 -1.47 12.31 -2.66
N LEU A 84 -0.58 12.80 -3.54
CA LEU A 84 -0.59 14.20 -3.96
C LEU A 84 -1.88 14.57 -4.72
N ALA A 85 -2.36 13.69 -5.60
CA ALA A 85 -3.63 13.88 -6.31
C ALA A 85 -4.83 13.81 -5.35
N GLY A 86 -4.77 12.92 -4.36
CA GLY A 86 -5.76 12.78 -3.29
C GLY A 86 -5.83 14.03 -2.42
N ALA A 87 -4.67 14.59 -2.05
CA ALA A 87 -4.54 15.85 -1.33
C ALA A 87 -5.15 17.01 -2.10
N TYR A 88 -4.80 17.11 -3.39
CA TYR A 88 -5.29 18.16 -4.27
C TYR A 88 -6.82 18.09 -4.43
N THR A 89 -7.35 16.92 -4.77
CA THR A 89 -8.80 16.71 -4.95
C THR A 89 -9.57 16.94 -3.66
N ALA A 90 -9.04 16.52 -2.51
CA ALA A 90 -9.64 16.80 -1.20
C ALA A 90 -9.69 18.31 -0.91
N SER A 91 -8.62 19.06 -1.23
CA SER A 91 -8.62 20.53 -1.07
C SER A 91 -9.70 21.23 -1.91
N GLN A 92 -10.06 20.64 -3.05
CA GLN A 92 -11.11 21.11 -3.95
C GLN A 92 -12.49 20.55 -3.63
N LYS A 93 -12.63 19.74 -2.56
CA LYS A 93 -13.85 19.01 -2.18
C LYS A 93 -14.39 18.10 -3.30
N ILE A 94 -13.51 17.63 -4.18
CA ILE A 94 -13.83 16.71 -5.27
C ILE A 94 -13.79 15.29 -4.71
N ASN A 95 -14.75 14.46 -5.15
CA ASN A 95 -14.77 13.05 -4.77
C ASN A 95 -13.55 12.31 -5.35
N ASN A 96 -12.71 11.76 -4.47
CA ASN A 96 -11.50 11.03 -4.80
C ASN A 96 -11.61 9.51 -4.52
N THR A 97 -12.81 9.00 -4.24
CA THR A 97 -13.07 7.57 -4.01
C THR A 97 -12.59 6.71 -5.19
N LEU A 98 -12.86 7.17 -6.41
CA LEU A 98 -12.38 6.52 -7.62
C LEU A 98 -10.86 6.43 -7.67
N LEU A 99 -10.17 7.52 -7.29
CA LEU A 99 -8.72 7.59 -7.26
C LEU A 99 -8.13 6.58 -6.26
N TYR A 100 -8.70 6.49 -5.05
CA TYR A 100 -8.24 5.54 -4.03
C TYR A 100 -8.58 4.09 -4.38
N ASN A 101 -9.74 3.80 -4.95
CA ASN A 101 -10.07 2.45 -5.40
C ASN A 101 -9.11 1.99 -6.52
N ILE A 102 -8.92 2.81 -7.56
CA ILE A 102 -7.99 2.47 -8.66
C ILE A 102 -6.55 2.40 -8.17
N GLY A 103 -6.13 3.40 -7.41
CA GLY A 103 -4.74 3.57 -7.01
C GLY A 103 -4.32 2.60 -5.92
N TRP A 104 -5.02 2.61 -4.79
CA TRP A 104 -4.62 1.88 -3.60
C TRP A 104 -5.14 0.43 -3.62
N ILE A 105 -6.44 0.21 -3.88
CA ILE A 105 -6.99 -1.15 -3.84
C ILE A 105 -6.44 -2.00 -5.00
N TYR A 106 -6.45 -1.45 -6.21
CA TYR A 106 -6.05 -2.21 -7.39
C TYR A 106 -4.57 -2.06 -7.72
N LEU A 107 -4.14 -0.86 -8.11
CA LEU A 107 -2.82 -0.67 -8.69
C LEU A 107 -1.69 -1.00 -7.72
N GLU A 108 -1.74 -0.55 -6.47
CA GLU A 108 -0.75 -0.90 -5.45
C GLU A 108 -0.75 -2.41 -5.16
N SER A 109 -1.93 -3.03 -4.97
CA SER A 109 -2.01 -4.48 -4.77
C SER A 109 -1.40 -5.27 -5.93
N PHE A 110 -1.66 -4.87 -7.18
CA PHE A 110 -1.05 -5.52 -8.35
C PHE A 110 0.47 -5.35 -8.40
N LEU A 111 0.99 -4.17 -8.07
CA LEU A 111 2.43 -3.92 -8.04
C LEU A 111 3.13 -4.74 -6.96
N LEU A 112 2.52 -4.86 -5.78
CA LEU A 112 3.04 -5.70 -4.69
C LEU A 112 2.95 -7.19 -5.03
N ILE A 113 1.86 -7.66 -5.66
CA ILE A 113 1.79 -9.04 -6.14
C ILE A 113 2.87 -9.30 -7.20
N ALA A 114 3.09 -8.38 -8.14
CA ALA A 114 4.14 -8.48 -9.14
C ALA A 114 5.53 -8.54 -8.49
N TYR A 115 5.74 -7.78 -7.40
CA TYR A 115 6.96 -7.86 -6.60
C TYR A 115 7.16 -9.26 -6.02
N PHE A 116 6.18 -9.83 -5.32
CA PHE A 116 6.27 -11.18 -4.77
C PHE A 116 6.44 -12.25 -5.85
N TYR A 117 5.74 -12.10 -6.98
CA TYR A 117 5.88 -12.98 -8.13
C TYR A 117 7.32 -13.01 -8.67
N SER A 118 8.00 -11.85 -8.71
CA SER A 118 9.38 -11.76 -9.17
C SER A 118 10.38 -12.50 -8.27
N LEU A 119 10.04 -12.67 -6.99
CA LEU A 119 10.86 -13.36 -5.98
C LEU A 119 10.60 -14.86 -5.91
N GLU A 120 9.39 -15.30 -6.29
CA GLU A 120 9.02 -16.71 -6.21
C GLU A 120 9.94 -17.57 -7.08
N GLN A 121 10.46 -18.67 -6.54
CA GLN A 121 11.32 -19.60 -7.29
C GLN A 121 10.54 -20.81 -7.81
N SER A 122 9.45 -21.21 -7.15
CA SER A 122 8.66 -22.37 -7.54
C SER A 122 7.73 -22.02 -8.71
N LEU A 123 7.89 -22.73 -9.84
CA LEU A 123 7.02 -22.59 -11.02
C LEU A 123 5.54 -22.85 -10.70
N VAL A 124 5.27 -23.83 -9.83
CA VAL A 124 3.90 -24.15 -9.38
C VAL A 124 3.27 -22.95 -8.69
N TRP A 125 4.00 -22.31 -7.78
CA TRP A 125 3.50 -21.13 -7.08
C TRP A 125 3.40 -19.91 -7.95
N ARG A 126 4.35 -19.68 -8.87
CA ARG A 126 4.24 -18.63 -9.89
C ARG A 126 2.94 -18.76 -10.69
N LYS A 127 2.64 -19.97 -11.18
CA LYS A 127 1.41 -20.23 -11.94
C LYS A 127 0.17 -19.99 -11.08
N ARG A 128 0.16 -20.46 -9.84
CA ARG A 128 -0.95 -20.22 -8.89
C ARG A 128 -1.15 -18.75 -8.60
N THR A 129 -0.10 -17.98 -8.36
CA THR A 129 -0.19 -16.53 -8.14
C THR A 129 -0.84 -15.85 -9.33
N VAL A 130 -0.40 -16.15 -10.56
CA VAL A 130 -1.02 -15.57 -11.77
C VAL A 130 -2.50 -15.95 -11.89
N GLN A 131 -2.85 -17.22 -11.66
CA GLN A 131 -4.24 -17.69 -11.73
C GLN A 131 -5.13 -17.01 -10.69
N LEU A 132 -4.67 -16.92 -9.44
CA LEU A 132 -5.39 -16.25 -8.35
C LEU A 132 -5.56 -14.76 -8.65
N THR A 133 -4.50 -14.08 -9.06
CA THR A 133 -4.56 -12.66 -9.45
C THR A 133 -5.56 -12.42 -10.59
N GLY A 134 -5.60 -13.31 -11.59
CA GLY A 134 -6.59 -13.23 -12.68
C GLY A 134 -8.03 -13.42 -12.17
N LEU A 135 -8.26 -14.38 -11.29
CA LEU A 135 -9.56 -14.59 -10.66
C LEU A 135 -9.99 -13.40 -9.79
N LEU A 136 -9.06 -12.81 -9.04
CA LEU A 136 -9.33 -11.62 -8.23
C LEU A 136 -9.62 -10.38 -9.08
N PHE A 137 -8.99 -10.26 -10.25
CA PHE A 137 -9.32 -9.19 -11.19
C PHE A 137 -10.74 -9.35 -11.76
N ILE A 138 -11.14 -10.57 -12.12
CA ILE A 138 -12.53 -10.83 -12.54
C ILE A 138 -13.50 -10.51 -11.41
N TRP A 139 -13.19 -10.95 -10.19
CA TRP A 139 -13.99 -10.62 -9.00
C TRP A 139 -14.09 -9.11 -8.78
N ALA A 140 -13.00 -8.38 -8.90
CA ALA A 140 -12.97 -6.92 -8.76
C ALA A 140 -13.88 -6.20 -9.75
N VAL A 141 -13.89 -6.64 -11.01
CA VAL A 141 -14.78 -6.09 -12.05
C VAL A 141 -16.23 -6.40 -11.71
N LEU A 142 -16.54 -7.64 -11.34
CA LEU A 142 -17.90 -8.03 -10.93
C LEU A 142 -18.35 -7.25 -9.69
N ASN A 143 -17.48 -7.09 -8.69
CA ASN A 143 -17.75 -6.30 -7.49
C ASN A 143 -18.08 -4.84 -7.83
N SER A 144 -17.30 -4.25 -8.72
CA SER A 144 -17.50 -2.88 -9.20
C SER A 144 -18.83 -2.65 -9.91
N LEU A 145 -19.35 -3.69 -10.58
CA LEU A 145 -20.57 -3.62 -11.38
C LEU A 145 -21.82 -3.99 -10.58
N LEU A 146 -21.71 -4.93 -9.64
CA LEU A 146 -22.86 -5.59 -9.01
C LEU A 146 -23.06 -5.22 -7.54
N PHE A 147 -22.00 -4.91 -6.79
CA PHE A 147 -22.08 -4.78 -5.33
C PHE A 147 -21.61 -3.41 -4.84
N GLU A 148 -20.39 -2.98 -5.19
CA GLU A 148 -19.78 -1.74 -4.70
C GLU A 148 -19.32 -0.87 -5.88
N PRO A 149 -20.11 0.14 -6.30
CA PRO A 149 -19.72 1.02 -7.41
C PRO A 149 -18.38 1.71 -7.15
N ILE A 150 -17.47 1.62 -8.12
CA ILE A 150 -16.07 2.07 -7.99
C ILE A 150 -15.92 3.58 -7.69
N SER A 151 -16.90 4.41 -8.05
CA SER A 151 -16.91 5.86 -7.76
C SER A 151 -17.72 6.23 -6.51
N GLY A 152 -18.50 5.28 -5.97
CA GLY A 152 -19.47 5.53 -4.91
C GLY A 152 -18.90 5.33 -3.51
N ALA A 153 -18.25 4.19 -3.28
CA ALA A 153 -17.69 3.82 -1.98
C ALA A 153 -16.36 3.09 -2.11
N LEU A 154 -15.62 3.01 -1.00
CA LEU A 154 -14.40 2.22 -0.91
C LEU A 154 -14.74 0.73 -1.10
N GLN A 155 -14.06 0.05 -2.03
CA GLN A 155 -14.43 -1.31 -2.43
C GLN A 155 -13.81 -2.37 -1.51
N TYR A 156 -14.34 -2.52 -0.30
CA TYR A 156 -13.83 -3.46 0.68
C TYR A 156 -13.90 -4.92 0.20
N TYR A 157 -14.96 -5.31 -0.50
CA TYR A 157 -15.07 -6.69 -1.02
C TYR A 157 -14.06 -7.00 -2.12
N SER A 158 -13.47 -5.98 -2.76
CA SER A 158 -12.30 -6.14 -3.62
C SER A 158 -11.00 -6.17 -2.80
N LEU A 159 -10.85 -5.26 -1.82
CA LEU A 159 -9.67 -5.16 -0.98
C LEU A 159 -9.40 -6.44 -0.18
N PHE A 160 -10.45 -7.04 0.41
CA PHE A 160 -10.33 -8.21 1.26
C PHE A 160 -9.58 -9.38 0.61
N PRO A 161 -10.00 -9.92 -0.55
CA PRO A 161 -9.32 -11.04 -1.15
C PRO A 161 -7.92 -10.68 -1.70
N PHE A 162 -7.69 -9.45 -2.18
CA PHE A 162 -6.35 -8.98 -2.54
C PHE A 162 -5.41 -8.95 -1.33
N GLY A 163 -5.88 -8.39 -0.20
CA GLY A 163 -5.14 -8.35 1.05
C GLY A 163 -4.81 -9.73 1.59
N VAL A 164 -5.76 -10.67 1.55
CA VAL A 164 -5.52 -12.07 1.94
C VAL A 164 -4.44 -12.71 1.06
N LEU A 165 -4.48 -12.50 -0.26
CA LEU A 165 -3.44 -13.02 -1.15
C LEU A 165 -2.06 -12.42 -0.81
N LEU A 166 -1.97 -11.12 -0.56
CA LEU A 166 -0.74 -10.45 -0.19
C LEU A 166 -0.18 -10.92 1.16
N ILE A 167 -1.05 -11.18 2.14
CA ILE A 167 -0.67 -11.80 3.42
C ILE A 167 -0.09 -13.20 3.18
N VAL A 168 -0.75 -14.03 2.35
CA VAL A 168 -0.27 -15.39 2.02
C VAL A 168 1.09 -15.34 1.32
N LEU A 169 1.27 -14.45 0.33
CA LEU A 169 2.53 -14.28 -0.39
C LEU A 169 3.65 -13.77 0.54
N SER A 170 3.33 -12.86 1.45
CA SER A 170 4.28 -12.33 2.45
C SER A 170 4.75 -13.43 3.42
N CYS A 171 3.81 -14.17 4.02
CA CYS A 171 4.12 -15.30 4.89
C CYS A 171 4.97 -16.36 4.17
N ARG A 172 4.64 -16.63 2.90
CA ARG A 172 5.39 -17.57 2.08
C ARG A 172 6.82 -17.10 1.83
N LEU A 173 7.02 -15.83 1.44
CA LEU A 173 8.35 -15.25 1.26
C LEU A 173 9.16 -15.36 2.56
N ILE A 174 8.59 -14.94 3.69
CA ILE A 174 9.24 -15.03 5.00
C ILE A 174 9.64 -16.48 5.30
N ARG A 175 8.75 -17.45 5.08
CA ARG A 175 9.05 -18.87 5.26
C ARG A 175 10.20 -19.33 4.36
N GLN A 176 10.22 -18.93 3.08
CA GLN A 176 11.29 -19.30 2.15
C GLN A 176 12.65 -18.74 2.59
N ILE A 177 12.67 -17.52 3.11
CA ILE A 177 13.88 -16.87 3.64
C ILE A 177 14.35 -17.59 4.91
N LEU A 178 13.44 -17.86 5.87
CA LEU A 178 13.77 -18.54 7.12
C LEU A 178 14.23 -19.99 6.91
N THR A 179 13.71 -20.66 5.87
CA THR A 179 14.15 -22.01 5.48
C THR A 179 15.43 -21.97 4.62
N LEU A 180 16.09 -20.81 4.50
CA LEU A 180 17.33 -20.59 3.75
C LEU A 180 17.26 -20.96 2.26
N ARG A 181 16.07 -20.99 1.65
CA ARG A 181 15.91 -21.36 0.23
C ARG A 181 16.32 -20.24 -0.75
N ILE A 182 16.41 -19.00 -0.28
CA ILE A 182 16.66 -17.83 -1.14
C ILE A 182 18.12 -17.33 -1.04
N ASP A 183 18.71 -17.33 0.16
CA ASP A 183 20.09 -16.86 0.42
C ASP A 183 20.65 -17.57 1.67
N PRO A 184 21.27 -18.76 1.56
CA PRO A 184 21.70 -19.55 2.72
C PRO A 184 22.81 -18.91 3.55
N GLU A 185 23.65 -18.09 2.91
CA GLU A 185 24.90 -17.58 3.48
C GLU A 185 24.77 -16.19 4.12
N LYS A 186 23.62 -15.54 3.99
CA LYS A 186 23.40 -14.18 4.49
C LYS A 186 22.64 -14.21 5.82
N LYS A 187 23.10 -13.40 6.79
CA LYS A 187 22.32 -13.14 8.01
C LYS A 187 21.00 -12.47 7.62
N LEU A 188 19.91 -12.89 8.25
CA LEU A 188 18.53 -12.46 7.96
C LEU A 188 18.36 -10.93 7.87
N ILE A 189 19.05 -10.19 8.75
CA ILE A 189 18.99 -8.72 8.81
C ILE A 189 19.43 -8.02 7.51
N TYR A 190 20.28 -8.66 6.71
CA TYR A 190 20.81 -8.12 5.45
C TYR A 190 20.01 -8.56 4.21
N ILE A 191 18.85 -9.19 4.39
CA ILE A 191 18.00 -9.60 3.27
C ILE A 191 16.88 -8.56 3.12
N PRO A 192 16.93 -7.66 2.12
CA PRO A 192 15.93 -6.58 1.95
C PRO A 192 14.50 -7.11 1.87
N HIS A 193 14.36 -8.23 1.15
CA HIS A 193 13.08 -8.89 0.89
C HIS A 193 12.39 -9.39 2.16
N PHE A 194 13.17 -9.73 3.20
CA PHE A 194 12.62 -10.12 4.50
C PHE A 194 11.86 -8.95 5.13
N TRP A 195 12.50 -7.78 5.20
CA TRP A 195 11.90 -6.58 5.78
C TRP A 195 10.68 -6.13 5.00
N ILE A 196 10.75 -6.13 3.66
CA ILE A 196 9.63 -5.78 2.78
C ILE A 196 8.44 -6.73 2.99
N GLY A 197 8.67 -8.05 2.97
CA GLY A 197 7.61 -9.02 3.24
C GLY A 197 6.99 -8.85 4.63
N PHE A 198 7.80 -8.55 5.65
CA PHE A 198 7.33 -8.33 7.01
C PHE A 198 6.44 -7.10 7.12
N VAL A 199 6.86 -5.94 6.60
CA VAL A 199 6.03 -4.71 6.70
C VAL A 199 4.75 -4.80 5.86
N VAL A 200 4.78 -5.45 4.69
CA VAL A 200 3.57 -5.68 3.88
C VAL A 200 2.58 -6.57 4.64
N LEU A 201 3.07 -7.63 5.30
CA LEU A 201 2.22 -8.49 6.13
C LEU A 201 1.48 -7.69 7.21
N PHE A 202 2.21 -6.88 7.99
CA PHE A 202 1.59 -6.09 9.06
C PHE A 202 0.67 -5.00 8.54
N PHE A 203 1.05 -4.33 7.45
CA PHE A 203 0.22 -3.31 6.82
C PHE A 203 -1.11 -3.88 6.34
N TYR A 204 -1.11 -5.00 5.60
CA TYR A 204 -2.36 -5.58 5.12
C TYR A 204 -3.19 -6.24 6.23
N LEU A 205 -2.57 -6.77 7.29
CA LEU A 205 -3.33 -7.21 8.46
C LEU A 205 -4.07 -6.03 9.11
N GLU A 206 -3.38 -4.91 9.33
CA GLU A 206 -3.99 -3.70 9.89
C GLU A 206 -5.07 -3.13 8.97
N ALA A 207 -4.79 -2.98 7.68
CA ALA A 207 -5.75 -2.46 6.71
C ALA A 207 -7.01 -3.33 6.64
N LEU A 208 -6.89 -4.66 6.59
CA LEU A 208 -8.07 -5.53 6.55
C LEU A 208 -8.91 -5.44 7.82
N LEU A 209 -8.26 -5.30 8.99
CA LEU A 209 -8.95 -5.10 10.26
C LEU A 209 -9.65 -3.73 10.31
N LEU A 210 -8.95 -2.66 9.93
CA LEU A 210 -9.47 -1.31 9.93
C LEU A 210 -10.66 -1.16 8.97
N PHE A 211 -10.47 -1.49 7.70
CA PHE A 211 -11.51 -1.33 6.69
C PHE A 211 -12.62 -2.38 6.85
N GLY A 212 -12.31 -3.55 7.43
CA GLY A 212 -13.33 -4.52 7.84
C GLY A 212 -14.19 -4.03 9.00
N ALA A 213 -13.57 -3.42 10.02
CA ALA A 213 -14.30 -2.78 11.11
C ALA A 213 -15.13 -1.60 10.60
N TYR A 214 -14.64 -0.86 9.60
CA TYR A 214 -15.39 0.21 8.96
C TYR A 214 -16.65 -0.33 8.25
N GLN A 215 -16.52 -1.45 7.52
CA GLN A 215 -17.63 -2.07 6.82
C GLN A 215 -18.68 -2.69 7.77
N LEU A 216 -18.24 -3.31 8.87
CA LEU A 216 -19.12 -4.05 9.78
C LEU A 216 -19.65 -3.20 10.95
N TYR A 217 -18.86 -2.23 11.43
CA TYR A 217 -19.14 -1.40 12.60
C TYR A 217 -18.82 0.08 12.32
N PRO A 218 -19.50 0.71 11.36
CA PRO A 218 -19.17 2.05 10.88
C PRO A 218 -19.25 3.12 11.99
N GLU A 219 -20.21 3.01 12.91
CA GLU A 219 -20.37 3.97 14.02
C GLU A 219 -19.14 4.01 14.94
N PHE A 220 -18.53 2.86 15.21
CA PHE A 220 -17.32 2.78 16.02
C PHE A 220 -16.15 3.46 15.31
N VAL A 221 -15.97 3.22 14.02
CA VAL A 221 -14.86 3.81 13.25
C VAL A 221 -15.06 5.31 13.09
N VAL A 222 -16.28 5.77 12.82
CA VAL A 222 -16.62 7.20 12.75
C VAL A 222 -16.27 7.90 14.06
N LYS A 223 -16.65 7.33 15.21
CA LYS A 223 -16.35 7.88 16.53
C LYS A 223 -14.85 7.96 16.81
N ASN A 224 -14.06 7.06 16.23
CA ASN A 224 -12.62 6.93 16.46
C ASN A 224 -11.77 7.25 15.22
N VAL A 225 -12.32 8.00 14.27
CA VAL A 225 -11.76 8.17 12.92
C VAL A 225 -10.31 8.66 12.95
N ASN A 226 -10.02 9.64 13.81
CA ASN A 226 -8.69 10.22 13.93
C ASN A 226 -7.65 9.19 14.38
N ILE A 227 -7.98 8.36 15.38
CA ILE A 227 -7.07 7.35 15.92
C ILE A 227 -6.81 6.27 14.87
N MET A 228 -7.89 5.78 14.27
CA MET A 228 -7.86 4.69 13.30
C MET A 228 -7.09 5.07 12.03
N PHE A 229 -7.39 6.22 11.43
CA PHE A 229 -6.69 6.67 10.22
C PHE A 229 -5.25 7.15 10.50
N ASN A 230 -4.95 7.69 11.69
CA ASN A 230 -3.56 7.99 12.07
C ASN A 230 -2.73 6.71 12.23
N LEU A 231 -3.31 5.65 12.80
CA LEU A 231 -2.66 4.34 12.90
C LEU A 231 -2.37 3.78 11.50
N ASN A 232 -3.35 3.83 10.59
CA ASN A 232 -3.15 3.38 9.23
C ASN A 232 -2.06 4.18 8.49
N LYS A 233 -2.07 5.52 8.60
CA LYS A 233 -1.01 6.38 8.05
C LYS A 233 0.35 6.06 8.65
N LEU A 234 0.44 5.76 9.95
CA LEU A 234 1.68 5.34 10.60
C LEU A 234 2.17 4.00 10.02
N MET A 235 1.28 3.03 9.85
CA MET A 235 1.63 1.72 9.27
C MET A 235 2.06 1.83 7.81
N ALA A 236 1.34 2.63 7.00
CA ALA A 236 1.70 2.94 5.63
C ALA A 236 3.06 3.64 5.55
N SER A 237 3.29 4.66 6.39
CA SER A 237 4.57 5.36 6.52
C SER A 237 5.71 4.40 6.80
N LEU A 238 5.54 3.49 7.77
CA LEU A 238 6.54 2.49 8.13
C LEU A 238 6.83 1.54 6.97
N MET A 239 5.79 1.09 6.26
CA MET A 239 5.94 0.24 5.09
C MET A 239 6.75 0.92 3.99
N TYR A 240 6.36 2.13 3.60
CA TYR A 240 7.05 2.88 2.54
C TYR A 240 8.47 3.29 2.94
N LEU A 241 8.71 3.62 4.22
CA LEU A 241 10.05 3.86 4.74
C LEU A 241 10.94 2.61 4.58
N VAL A 242 10.43 1.44 4.97
CA VAL A 242 11.17 0.18 4.83
C VAL A 242 11.41 -0.17 3.36
N PHE A 243 10.48 0.13 2.45
CA PHE A 243 10.71 -0.04 1.02
C PHE A 243 11.96 0.72 0.53
N GLY A 244 12.14 1.95 1.02
CA GLY A 244 13.33 2.76 0.74
C GLY A 244 14.60 2.22 1.39
N PHE A 245 14.54 1.92 2.69
CA PHE A 245 15.71 1.60 3.50
C PHE A 245 16.18 0.15 3.41
N ALA A 246 15.30 -0.80 3.06
CA ALA A 246 15.63 -2.22 3.02
C ALA A 246 16.86 -2.53 2.15
N PHE A 247 17.08 -1.76 1.08
CA PHE A 247 18.19 -1.93 0.15
C PHE A 247 19.48 -1.17 0.54
N ILE A 248 19.43 -0.33 1.58
CA ILE A 248 20.62 0.39 2.10
C ILE A 248 21.47 -0.53 2.97
N LEU A 249 20.83 -1.26 3.90
CA LEU A 249 21.53 -2.08 4.91
C LEU A 249 22.54 -3.08 4.31
N PRO A 250 22.22 -3.83 3.25
CA PRO A 250 23.19 -4.75 2.64
C PRO A 250 24.39 -4.03 2.01
N ASN A 251 24.20 -2.79 1.52
CA ASN A 251 25.22 -2.02 0.81
C ASN A 251 26.24 -1.38 1.77
N LEU A 252 25.86 -1.12 3.03
CA LEU A 252 26.77 -0.57 4.04
C LEU A 252 27.90 -1.54 4.42
N ARG A 253 27.71 -2.85 4.22
CA ARG A 253 28.68 -3.88 4.61
C ARG A 253 29.46 -4.46 3.43
N SER A 254 29.27 -3.99 2.20
CA SER A 254 30.23 -4.31 1.13
C SER A 254 31.33 -3.24 1.16
N PRO A 255 32.44 -3.41 1.92
CA PRO A 255 33.63 -2.66 1.58
C PRO A 255 33.92 -2.96 0.11
N MET A 256 34.34 -1.95 -0.63
CA MET A 256 34.81 -2.09 -2.00
C MET A 256 35.93 -3.12 -2.05
N THR A 257 35.62 -4.41 -2.23
CA THR A 257 36.54 -5.34 -2.86
C THR A 257 36.61 -4.96 -4.32
N LYS A 258 37.42 -3.92 -4.59
CA LYS A 258 38.04 -3.75 -5.89
C LYS A 258 38.75 -5.06 -6.25
N ARG A 259 38.53 -5.49 -7.49
CA ARG A 259 39.19 -6.60 -8.21
C ARG A 259 38.88 -8.01 -7.72
N GLY A 260 38.08 -8.67 -8.55
CA GLY A 260 38.33 -10.05 -8.92
C GLY A 260 37.83 -11.09 -7.93
N SER A 261 36.51 -11.26 -7.82
CA SER A 261 35.97 -12.56 -7.44
C SER A 261 34.48 -12.64 -7.76
N ILE A 262 34.21 -13.37 -8.84
CA ILE A 262 33.06 -14.22 -9.09
C ILE A 262 31.71 -13.50 -9.25
N PRO A 263 31.04 -13.62 -10.42
CA PRO A 263 29.64 -13.24 -10.53
C PRO A 263 28.85 -14.10 -9.54
N LEU A 264 28.34 -13.49 -8.47
CA LEU A 264 27.24 -14.04 -7.72
C LEU A 264 26.02 -14.00 -8.63
N TYR A 265 25.91 -15.01 -9.48
CA TYR A 265 24.65 -15.50 -10.00
C TYR A 265 23.73 -15.67 -8.80
N PHE A 266 22.66 -14.88 -8.72
CA PHE A 266 21.29 -15.36 -8.85
C PHE A 266 20.37 -14.18 -9.09
#